data_AF-A0A6P0Q260-F1
#
_entry.id   AF-A0A6P0Q260-F1
#
_cell.length_a   1.000
_cell.length_b   1.000
_cell.length_c   1.000
_cell.angle_alpha   90.00
_cell.angle_beta   90.00
_cell.angle_gamma   90.00
#
_symmetry.space_group_name_H-M   'P 1'
#
loop_
_entity.id
_entity.type
_entity.pdbx_description
1 polymer ?
#
loop_
_entity_poly.entity_id
_entity_poly.type
_entity_poly.pdbx_seq_one_letter_code
_entity_poly.pdbx_strand_id
1 'polypeptide(L)'
;CPQLWTLEFIQHLAQCCSDTGRLATYSCAAAVRIALITAGFTIGSTIEVGNRQPGTIASFTEANLPSLSIREQEHLQTRAAVPYRDPNLSDSASGILHRRRLEQQNSLLEPTSHWKKRWLRVDS
;
A
#
# COMPACT_ATOMS: atom_id res chain seq x y z
N CYS A 1 -9.04 -10.60 -4.09
CA CYS A 1 -9.69 -10.54 -2.78
C CYS A 1 -9.34 -9.21 -2.10
N PRO A 2 -10.09 -8.11 -2.35
CA PRO A 2 -9.82 -6.80 -1.74
C PRO A 2 -10.08 -6.76 -0.23
N GLN A 3 -10.89 -7.67 0.32
CA GLN A 3 -11.28 -7.71 1.73
C GLN A 3 -10.08 -7.78 2.70
N LEU A 4 -9.02 -8.51 2.34
CA LEU A 4 -7.82 -8.65 3.17
C LEU A 4 -6.86 -7.44 3.11
N TRP A 5 -7.21 -6.42 2.32
CA TRP A 5 -6.35 -5.26 2.06
C TRP A 5 -7.08 -3.94 2.31
N THR A 6 -8.23 -3.98 2.99
CA THR A 6 -8.93 -2.79 3.44
C THR A 6 -8.20 -2.18 4.63
N LEU A 7 -8.31 -0.86 4.77
CA LEU A 7 -7.73 -0.16 5.92
C LEU A 7 -8.23 -0.78 7.23
N GLU A 8 -9.53 -1.05 7.32
CA GLU A 8 -10.17 -1.60 8.50
C GLU A 8 -9.64 -3.00 8.85
N PHE A 9 -9.49 -3.89 7.86
CA PHE A 9 -8.91 -5.21 8.11
C PHE A 9 -7.45 -5.09 8.60
N ILE A 10 -6.66 -4.22 7.97
CA ILE A 10 -5.25 -4.00 8.34
C ILE A 10 -5.14 -3.37 9.75
N GLN A 11 -6.05 -2.48 10.14
CA GLN A 11 -6.11 -1.94 11.50
C GLN A 11 -6.41 -3.03 12.54
N HIS A 12 -7.32 -3.96 12.24
CA HIS A 12 -7.56 -5.11 13.11
C HIS A 12 -6.36 -6.06 13.16
N LEU A 13 -5.70 -6.28 12.02
CA LEU A 13 -4.46 -7.06 11.98
C LEU A 13 -3.38 -6.42 12.87
N ALA A 14 -3.24 -5.09 12.83
CA ALA A 14 -2.28 -4.35 13.65
C ALA A 14 -2.50 -4.58 15.15
N GLN A 15 -3.74 -4.61 15.61
CA GLN A 15 -4.08 -4.87 17.03
C GLN A 15 -3.67 -6.27 17.50
N CYS A 16 -3.54 -7.23 16.59
CA CYS A 16 -3.12 -8.59 16.89
C CYS A 16 -1.59 -8.78 16.77
N CYS A 17 -0.85 -7.77 16.33
CA CYS A 17 0.59 -7.85 16.14
C CYS A 17 1.35 -7.48 17.42
N SER A 18 2.47 -8.15 17.66
CA SER A 18 3.44 -7.70 18.67
C SER A 18 4.07 -6.36 18.27
N ASP A 19 4.47 -5.55 19.24
CA ASP A 19 5.20 -4.28 19.04
C ASP A 19 6.52 -4.49 18.26
N THR A 20 7.14 -5.67 18.41
CA THR A 20 8.34 -6.07 17.65
C THR A 20 8.01 -6.94 16.43
N GLY A 21 6.72 -7.11 16.13
CA GLY A 21 6.23 -7.90 15.02
C GLY A 21 6.59 -7.31 13.66
N ARG A 22 6.68 -8.17 12.66
CA ARG A 22 6.89 -7.79 11.26
C ARG A 22 5.86 -8.47 10.37
N LEU A 23 5.29 -7.68 9.46
CA LEU A 23 4.46 -8.17 8.37
C LEU A 23 5.27 -8.11 7.08
N ALA A 24 5.19 -9.16 6.28
CA ALA A 24 5.80 -9.19 4.96
C ALA A 24 4.75 -9.60 3.93
N THR A 25 4.71 -8.89 2.81
CA THR A 25 3.81 -9.18 1.69
C THR A 25 4.55 -8.99 0.37
N TYR A 26 4.22 -9.81 -0.63
CA TYR A 26 4.73 -9.65 -1.99
C TYR A 26 4.18 -8.39 -2.69
N SER A 27 3.15 -7.74 -2.12
CA SER A 27 2.51 -6.58 -2.72
C SER A 27 3.32 -5.30 -2.52
N CYS A 28 3.59 -4.58 -3.62
CA CYS A 28 4.08 -3.20 -3.63
C CYS A 28 2.97 -2.17 -3.94
N ALA A 29 1.70 -2.59 -3.90
CA ALA A 29 0.59 -1.71 -4.23
C ALA A 29 0.50 -0.51 -3.27
N ALA A 30 0.40 0.70 -3.82
CA ALA A 30 0.35 1.93 -3.03
C ALA A 30 -0.83 1.94 -2.03
N ALA A 31 -2.00 1.44 -2.41
CA ALA A 31 -3.16 1.32 -1.51
C ALA A 31 -2.88 0.43 -0.28
N VAL A 32 -2.14 -0.66 -0.45
CA VAL A 32 -1.75 -1.56 0.65
C VAL A 32 -0.74 -0.88 1.56
N ARG A 33 0.27 -0.23 0.97
CA ARG A 33 1.29 0.52 1.70
C ARG A 33 0.68 1.68 2.52
N ILE A 34 -0.26 2.43 1.95
CA ILE A 34 -1.00 3.47 2.70
C ILE A 34 -1.88 2.87 3.79
N ALA A 35 -2.53 1.72 3.57
CA ALA A 35 -3.30 1.07 4.62
C ALA A 35 -2.41 0.67 5.81
N LEU A 36 -1.22 0.12 5.55
CA LEU A 36 -0.22 -0.20 6.58
C LEU A 36 0.26 1.05 7.32
N ILE A 37 0.65 2.10 6.60
CA ILE A 37 1.08 3.39 7.20
C ILE A 37 -0.03 3.98 8.07
N THR A 38 -1.26 4.02 7.56
CA THR A 38 -2.41 4.56 8.30
C THR A 38 -2.74 3.73 9.53
N ALA A 39 -2.43 2.43 9.52
CA ALA A 39 -2.58 1.55 10.68
C ALA A 39 -1.42 1.66 11.69
N GLY A 40 -0.45 2.56 11.47
CA GLY A 40 0.65 2.84 12.40
C GLY A 40 1.95 2.08 12.11
N PHE A 41 2.04 1.33 11.01
CA PHE A 41 3.29 0.68 10.63
C PHE A 41 4.22 1.63 9.90
N THR A 42 5.51 1.56 10.20
CA THR A 42 6.56 1.97 9.26
C THR A 42 6.73 0.88 8.20
N ILE A 43 6.98 1.28 6.95
CA ILE A 43 7.13 0.35 5.83
C ILE A 43 8.49 0.47 5.16
N GLY A 44 8.94 -0.65 4.59
CA GLY A 44 10.13 -0.74 3.77
C GLY A 44 9.91 -1.64 2.55
N SER A 45 10.82 -1.55 1.59
CA SER A 45 10.80 -2.40 0.40
C SER A 45 11.60 -3.66 0.66
N THR A 46 11.09 -4.83 0.27
CA THR A 46 11.94 -6.04 0.37
C THR A 46 13.00 -6.00 -0.73
N ILE A 47 14.11 -6.71 -0.53
CA ILE A 47 15.13 -6.86 -1.58
C ILE A 47 14.51 -7.61 -2.76
N GLU A 48 14.83 -7.21 -3.98
CA GLU A 48 14.48 -7.96 -5.19
C GLU A 48 15.17 -9.33 -5.16
N VAL A 49 14.38 -10.39 -5.24
CA VAL A 49 14.89 -11.75 -5.35
C VAL A 49 14.70 -12.22 -6.78
N GLY A 50 15.79 -12.22 -7.56
CA GLY A 50 15.75 -12.51 -9.00
C GLY A 50 15.02 -11.42 -9.79
N ASN A 51 14.13 -11.81 -10.71
CA ASN A 51 13.36 -10.88 -11.55
C ASN A 51 12.02 -10.43 -10.93
N ARG A 52 11.83 -10.62 -9.62
CA ARG A 52 10.58 -10.27 -8.96
C ARG A 52 10.63 -8.84 -8.43
N GLN A 53 9.56 -8.10 -8.72
CA GLN A 53 9.32 -6.79 -8.12
C GLN A 53 9.40 -6.89 -6.59
N PRO A 54 9.94 -5.86 -5.92
CA PRO A 54 10.08 -5.88 -4.48
C PRO A 54 8.69 -5.85 -3.82
N GLY A 55 8.59 -6.49 -2.65
CA GLY A 55 7.38 -6.51 -1.82
C GLY A 55 7.34 -5.36 -0.82
N THR A 56 6.60 -5.55 0.26
CA THR A 56 6.55 -4.63 1.40
C THR A 56 6.84 -5.39 2.68
N ILE A 57 7.75 -4.85 3.49
CA ILE A 57 7.92 -5.23 4.90
C ILE A 57 7.37 -4.09 5.77
N ALA A 58 6.68 -4.41 6.85
CA ALA A 58 6.06 -3.45 7.74
C ALA A 58 6.31 -3.83 9.22
N SER A 59 6.56 -2.84 10.06
CA SER A 59 6.76 -3.01 11.51
C SER A 59 6.38 -1.73 12.25
N PHE A 60 6.04 -1.84 13.53
CA PHE A 60 5.77 -0.65 14.37
C PHE A 60 7.04 0.13 14.74
N THR A 61 8.22 -0.45 14.47
CA THR A 61 9.51 0.21 14.68
C THR A 61 10.24 0.35 13.35
N GLU A 62 10.96 1.46 13.17
CA GLU A 62 11.77 1.70 11.97
C GLU A 62 13.03 0.82 11.91
N ALA A 63 13.30 0.05 12.97
CA ALA A 63 14.53 -0.69 13.15
C ALA A 63 14.72 -1.76 12.06
N ASN A 64 15.70 -1.51 11.19
CA ASN A 64 16.17 -2.39 10.12
C ASN A 64 15.16 -2.62 8.98
N LEU A 65 14.30 -1.63 8.69
CA LEU A 65 13.48 -1.64 7.48
C LEU A 65 14.26 -1.01 6.32
N PRO A 66 14.37 -1.66 5.14
CA PRO A 66 14.98 -1.03 3.98
C PRO A 66 14.11 0.14 3.49
N SER A 67 14.71 1.30 3.27
CA SER A 67 13.99 2.49 2.82
C SER A 67 13.31 2.27 1.46
N LEU A 68 12.16 2.91 1.27
CA LEU A 68 11.54 3.01 -0.05
C LEU A 68 12.42 3.88 -0.97
N SER A 69 12.57 3.47 -2.23
CA SER A 69 13.17 4.32 -3.27
C SER A 69 12.33 5.57 -3.52
N ILE A 70 12.92 6.62 -4.13
CA ILE A 70 12.19 7.84 -4.50
C ILE A 70 10.98 7.51 -5.38
N ARG A 71 11.15 6.60 -6.34
CA ARG A 71 10.08 6.11 -7.21
C ARG A 71 8.89 5.56 -6.42
N GLU A 72 9.17 4.76 -5.40
CA GLU A 72 8.14 4.18 -4.55
C GLU A 72 7.49 5.21 -3.64
N GLN A 73 8.27 6.14 -3.07
CA GLN A 73 7.75 7.23 -2.26
C GLN A 73 6.80 8.12 -3.07
N GLU A 74 7.18 8.49 -4.29
CA GLU A 74 6.32 9.25 -5.20
C GLU A 74 5.06 8.49 -5.60
N HIS A 75 5.13 7.16 -5.75
CA HIS A 75 3.97 6.34 -6.08
C HIS A 75 2.86 6.44 -5.01
N LEU A 76 3.26 6.59 -3.73
CA LEU A 76 2.35 6.82 -2.61
C LEU A 76 1.63 8.18 -2.67
N GLN A 77 2.09 9.11 -3.51
CA GLN A 77 1.48 10.43 -3.71
C GLN A 77 0.50 10.45 -4.92
N THR A 78 0.17 9.29 -5.47
CA THR A 78 -0.75 9.17 -6.61
C THR A 78 -2.10 8.62 -6.19
N ARG A 79 -3.10 8.71 -7.08
CA ARG A 79 -4.42 8.08 -6.88
C ARG A 79 -4.36 6.57 -6.64
N ALA A 80 -3.27 5.88 -6.97
CA ALA A 80 -3.10 4.47 -6.61
C ALA A 80 -3.04 4.23 -5.10
N ALA A 81 -2.68 5.27 -4.33
CA ALA A 81 -2.52 5.24 -2.89
C ALA A 81 -3.84 5.29 -2.11
N VAL A 82 -4.96 5.62 -2.78
CA VAL A 82 -6.30 5.56 -2.18
C VAL A 82 -6.54 4.13 -1.66
N PRO A 83 -6.79 3.94 -0.35
CA PRO A 83 -6.91 2.62 0.26
C PRO A 83 -8.20 1.92 -0.16
N TYR A 84 -8.26 0.60 0.04
CA TYR A 84 -9.53 -0.12 0.04
C TYR A 84 -10.23 0.13 1.38
N ARG A 85 -11.57 0.22 1.37
CA ARG A 85 -12.37 0.51 2.57
C ARG A 85 -13.48 -0.53 2.71
N ASP A 86 -13.61 -1.10 3.90
CA ASP A 86 -14.69 -2.02 4.30
C ASP A 86 -15.07 -1.74 5.77
N PRO A 87 -15.87 -0.69 6.02
CA PRO A 87 -16.16 -0.20 7.38
C PRO A 87 -16.74 -1.24 8.33
N ASN A 88 -17.46 -2.23 7.80
CA ASN A 88 -18.16 -3.25 8.59
C ASN A 88 -17.50 -4.63 8.48
N LEU A 89 -16.39 -4.77 7.72
CA LEU A 89 -15.71 -6.04 7.44
C LEU A 89 -16.63 -7.13 6.85
N SER A 90 -17.67 -6.70 6.14
CA SER A 90 -18.72 -7.57 5.61
C SER A 90 -19.10 -7.22 4.18
N ASP A 91 -18.43 -6.24 3.56
CA ASP A 91 -18.75 -5.81 2.21
C ASP A 91 -18.32 -6.85 1.17
N SER A 92 -19.07 -6.89 0.08
CA SER A 92 -18.69 -7.70 -1.08
C SER A 92 -17.43 -7.14 -1.74
N ALA A 93 -16.64 -8.03 -2.38
CA ALA A 93 -15.46 -7.62 -3.13
C ALA A 93 -15.79 -6.55 -4.19
N SER A 94 -16.92 -6.68 -4.88
CA SER A 94 -17.37 -5.71 -5.88
C SER A 94 -17.73 -4.36 -5.26
N GLY A 95 -18.38 -4.36 -4.08
CA GLY A 95 -18.69 -3.13 -3.33
C GLY A 95 -17.43 -2.36 -2.94
N ILE A 96 -16.43 -3.05 -2.37
CA ILE A 96 -15.14 -2.46 -1.98
C ILE A 96 -14.42 -1.86 -3.20
N LEU A 97 -14.38 -2.60 -4.32
CA LEU A 97 -13.74 -2.13 -5.55
C LEU A 97 -14.47 -0.93 -6.17
N HIS A 98 -15.81 -0.92 -6.14
CA HIS A 98 -16.62 0.18 -6.63
C HIS A 98 -16.39 1.45 -5.82
N ARG A 99 -16.45 1.34 -4.49
CA ARG A 99 -16.19 2.46 -3.57
C ARG A 99 -14.81 3.06 -3.81
N ARG A 100 -13.76 2.23 -3.82
CA ARG A 100 -12.40 2.70 -4.09
C ARG A 100 -12.28 3.41 -5.43
N ARG A 101 -12.96 2.92 -6.48
CA ARG A 101 -12.96 3.58 -7.80
C ARG A 101 -13.52 4.99 -7.72
N LEU A 102 -14.64 5.18 -7.03
CA LEU A 102 -15.25 6.51 -6.83
C LEU A 102 -14.32 7.43 -6.04
N GLU A 103 -13.70 6.94 -4.97
CA GLU A 103 -12.72 7.70 -4.18
C GLU A 103 -11.50 8.10 -5.03
N GLN A 104 -11.00 7.20 -5.87
CA GLN A 104 -9.91 7.50 -6.80
C GLN A 104 -10.28 8.57 -7.83
N GLN A 105 -11.52 8.57 -8.33
CA GLN A 105 -12.00 9.56 -9.30
C GLN A 105 -12.10 10.96 -8.67
N ASN A 106 -12.52 11.03 -7.41
CA ASN A 106 -12.70 12.28 -6.67
C ASN A 106 -11.43 12.74 -5.92
N SER A 107 -10.34 11.99 -5.99
CA SER A 107 -9.08 12.33 -5.32
C SER A 107 -8.33 13.48 -6.00
N LEU A 108 -7.80 14.40 -5.20
CA LEU A 108 -6.92 15.49 -5.64
C LEU A 108 -5.49 15.02 -5.93
N LEU A 109 -5.15 13.77 -5.61
CA LEU A 109 -3.83 13.20 -5.89
C LEU A 109 -3.57 13.10 -7.39
N GLU A 110 -2.28 13.09 -7.75
CA GLU A 110 -1.83 12.93 -9.13
C GLU A 110 -2.36 11.59 -9.72
N PRO A 111 -2.86 11.58 -10.98
CA PRO A 111 -3.13 10.33 -11.67
C PRO A 111 -1.87 9.47 -11.81
N THR A 112 -1.98 8.18 -11.49
CA THR A 112 -0.85 7.23 -11.55
C THR A 112 -0.23 7.12 -12.95
N SER A 113 -0.97 7.45 -14.01
CA SER A 113 -0.43 7.50 -15.39
C SER A 113 0.66 8.55 -15.58
N HIS A 114 0.58 9.70 -14.89
CA HIS A 114 1.60 10.74 -14.99
C HIS A 114 2.91 10.30 -14.31
N TRP A 115 2.81 9.75 -13.09
CA TRP A 115 3.91 9.09 -12.41
C TRP A 115 4.54 7.98 -13.30
N LYS A 116 3.73 7.08 -13.88
CA LYS A 116 4.24 6.03 -14.79
C LYS A 116 5.03 6.61 -15.96
N LYS A 117 4.51 7.67 -16.59
CA LYS A 117 5.16 8.34 -17.73
C LYS A 117 6.50 8.98 -17.34
N ARG A 118 6.60 9.56 -16.14
CA ARG A 118 7.86 10.12 -15.62
C ARG A 118 8.91 9.02 -15.49
N TRP A 119 8.58 7.92 -14.83
CA TRP A 119 9.55 6.85 -14.55
C TRP A 119 9.90 5.99 -15.77
N LEU A 120 9.00 5.80 -16.73
CA LEU A 120 9.33 5.14 -18.01
C LEU A 120 10.44 5.87 -18.78
N ARG A 121 10.51 7.21 -18.70
CA ARG A 121 11.54 8.01 -19.38
C ARG A 121 12.89 7.99 -18.68
N VAL A 122 12.90 7.72 -17.37
CA VAL A 122 14.13 7.61 -16.56
C VAL A 122 14.76 6.23 -16.71
N ASP A 123 13.93 5.21 -16.93
CA ASP A 123 14.36 3.83 -17.14
C ASP A 123 14.74 3.51 -18.62
N SER A 124 14.63 4.48 -19.54
CA SER A 124 14.98 4.35 -20.97
C SER A 124 16.36 4.94 -21.27
#